data_AF-A0A919TYR9-F1
#
_entry.id   AF-A0A919TYR9-F1
#
_cell.length_a   1.000
_cell.length_b   1.000
_cell.length_c   1.000
_cell.angle_alpha   90.00
_cell.angle_beta   90.00
_cell.angle_gamma   90.00
#
_symmetry.space_group_name_H-M   'P 1'
#
loop_
_entity.id
_entity.type
_entity.pdbx_description
1 polymer ?
#
loop_
_entity_poly.entity_id
_entity_poly.type
_entity_poly.pdbx_seq_one_letter_code
_entity_poly.pdbx_strand_id
1 'polypeptide(L)' 'MSDVDHLPARPTWECKSCITDWPCDQARRALVDEHVADKVALAMLMWTYLEDFAMDAGPGPLSGAWDRFLGWTRS' A
#
# COMPACT_ATOMS: atom_id res chain seq x y z
N MET A 1 19.59 -10.54 8.82
CA MET A 1 19.57 -9.84 7.52
C MET A 1 18.43 -8.87 7.63
N SER A 2 18.72 -7.57 7.69
CA SER A 2 17.71 -6.53 7.73
C SER A 2 16.90 -6.67 6.44
N ASP A 3 15.71 -7.23 6.54
CA ASP A 3 14.72 -7.07 5.49
C ASP A 3 14.53 -5.55 5.37
N VAL A 4 14.84 -4.97 4.23
CA VAL A 4 14.73 -3.52 4.10
C VAL A 4 13.23 -3.26 4.01
N ASP A 5 12.61 -2.92 5.15
CA ASP A 5 11.16 -2.82 5.26
C ASP A 5 10.61 -2.00 4.09
N HIS A 6 9.83 -2.67 3.24
CA HIS A 6 9.23 -2.08 2.05
C HIS A 6 8.06 -1.17 2.45
N LEU A 7 8.38 -0.05 3.11
CA LEU A 7 7.44 0.90 3.69
C LEU A 7 7.18 2.08 2.73
N PRO A 8 6.02 2.76 2.86
CA PRO A 8 5.74 3.97 2.10
C PRO A 8 6.60 5.14 2.62
N ALA A 9 7.16 5.91 1.69
CA ALA A 9 7.75 7.22 1.94
C ALA A 9 6.67 8.29 1.71
N ARG A 10 6.27 9.02 2.74
CA ARG A 10 5.32 10.14 2.58
C ARG A 10 6.09 11.45 2.35
N PRO A 11 5.62 12.36 1.47
CA PRO A 11 4.34 12.33 0.74
C PRO A 11 4.44 11.74 -0.68
N THR A 12 5.58 11.19 -1.12
CA THR A 12 5.72 10.68 -2.50
C THR A 12 4.99 9.36 -2.73
N TRP A 13 4.71 8.63 -1.64
CA TRP A 13 4.15 7.29 -1.63
C TRP A 13 4.95 6.26 -2.42
N GLU A 14 6.25 6.49 -2.55
CA GLU A 14 7.19 5.51 -3.10
C GLU A 14 7.63 4.55 -1.99
N CYS A 15 7.95 3.31 -2.37
CA CYS A 15 8.59 2.37 -1.48
C CYS A 15 10.00 2.86 -1.17
N LYS A 16 10.33 2.98 0.13
CA LYS A 16 11.66 3.41 0.59
C LYS A 16 12.80 2.53 0.05
N SER A 17 12.53 1.26 -0.21
CA SER A 17 13.52 0.28 -0.67
C SER A 17 13.61 0.20 -2.20
N CYS A 18 12.46 0.23 -2.88
CA CYS A 18 12.41 -0.01 -4.33
C CYS A 18 12.46 1.28 -5.16
N ILE A 19 12.11 2.43 -4.57
CA ILE A 19 11.94 3.71 -5.29
C ILE A 19 10.93 3.55 -6.46
N THR A 20 9.85 2.82 -6.19
CA THR A 20 8.69 2.64 -7.07
C THR A 20 7.42 2.93 -6.27
N ASP A 21 6.27 3.00 -6.92
CA ASP A 21 4.98 3.14 -6.21
C ASP A 21 4.83 2.10 -5.09
N TRP A 22 4.53 2.57 -3.89
CA TRP A 22 4.09 1.74 -2.77
C TRP A 22 2.57 1.55 -2.81
N PRO A 23 2.03 0.33 -2.61
CA PRO A 23 2.74 -0.90 -2.30
C PRO A 23 3.43 -1.49 -3.55
N CYS A 24 4.75 -1.72 -3.45
CA CYS A 24 5.50 -2.48 -4.44
C CYS A 24 5.25 -3.99 -4.28
N ASP A 25 5.69 -4.80 -5.24
CA ASP A 25 5.39 -6.24 -5.23
C ASP A 25 5.85 -6.96 -3.95
N GLN A 26 6.99 -6.58 -3.40
CA GLN A 26 7.49 -7.12 -2.12
C GLN A 26 6.59 -6.73 -0.96
N ALA A 27 6.20 -5.44 -0.86
CA ALA A 27 5.27 -4.98 0.16
C ALA A 27 3.92 -5.68 0.06
N ARG A 28 3.37 -5.86 -1.16
CA ARG A 28 2.10 -6.57 -1.36
C ARG A 28 2.19 -8.01 -0.86
N ARG A 29 3.25 -8.74 -1.20
CA ARG A 29 3.44 -10.12 -0.73
C ARG A 29 3.55 -10.19 0.80
N ALA A 30 4.38 -9.35 1.40
CA ALA A 30 4.52 -9.31 2.85
C ALA A 30 3.18 -9.01 3.55
N LEU A 31 2.43 -8.01 3.06
CA LEU A 31 1.11 -7.66 3.60
C LEU A 31 0.09 -8.79 3.45
N VAL A 32 0.07 -9.50 2.32
CA VAL A 32 -0.79 -10.68 2.13
C VAL A 32 -0.39 -11.80 3.08
N ASP A 33 0.90 -12.10 3.19
CA ASP A 33 1.42 -13.19 4.03
C ASP A 33 1.12 -12.92 5.52
N GLU A 34 1.30 -11.69 5.98
CA GLU A 34 0.98 -11.24 7.34
C GLU A 34 -0.52 -11.34 7.66
N HIS A 35 -1.38 -11.15 6.66
CA HIS A 35 -2.84 -11.13 6.82
C HIS A 35 -3.53 -12.34 6.18
N VAL A 36 -2.81 -13.44 5.95
CA VAL A 36 -3.34 -14.63 5.27
C VAL A 36 -4.58 -15.21 5.97
N ALA A 37 -4.67 -15.06 7.29
CA ALA A 37 -5.79 -15.52 8.10
C ALA A 37 -7.00 -14.55 8.11
N ASP A 38 -6.80 -13.28 7.73
CA ASP A 38 -7.83 -12.24 7.77
C ASP A 38 -7.65 -11.20 6.64
N LYS A 39 -8.22 -11.52 5.47
CA LYS A 39 -8.21 -10.61 4.32
C LYS A 39 -9.04 -9.34 4.54
N VAL A 40 -9.98 -9.35 5.48
CA VAL A 40 -10.78 -8.15 5.81
C VAL A 40 -9.90 -7.16 6.56
N ALA A 41 -9.09 -7.64 7.51
CA ALA A 41 -8.08 -6.82 8.20
C ALA A 41 -7.11 -6.18 7.20
N LEU A 42 -6.62 -6.93 6.21
CA LEU A 42 -5.79 -6.37 5.14
C LEU A 42 -6.49 -5.26 4.35
N ALA A 43 -7.74 -5.49 3.94
CA ALA A 43 -8.49 -4.49 3.18
C ALA A 43 -8.74 -3.21 3.99
N MET A 44 -9.01 -3.33 5.29
CA MET A 44 -9.18 -2.18 6.20
C MET A 44 -7.86 -1.42 6.38
N LEU A 45 -6.74 -2.11 6.56
CA LEU A 45 -5.41 -1.49 6.63
C LEU A 45 -5.08 -0.74 5.33
N MET A 46 -5.35 -1.35 4.19
CA MET A 46 -5.10 -0.72 2.90
C MET A 46 -6.03 0.47 2.64
N TRP A 47 -7.23 0.46 3.20
CA TRP A 47 -8.14 1.61 3.18
C TRP A 47 -7.56 2.79 3.97
N THR A 48 -6.99 2.58 5.16
CA THR A 48 -6.37 3.68 5.93
C THR A 48 -5.20 4.30 5.16
N TYR A 49 -4.40 3.49 4.47
CA TYR A 49 -3.34 4.01 3.61
C TYR A 49 -3.87 4.78 2.38
N LEU A 50 -4.99 4.35 1.80
CA LEU A 50 -5.62 5.08 0.71
C LEU A 50 -6.10 6.47 1.18
N GLU A 51 -6.67 6.57 2.39
CA GLU A 51 -7.09 7.84 2.98
C GLU A 51 -5.88 8.77 3.19
N ASP A 52 -4.79 8.26 3.77
CA ASP A 52 -3.56 9.03 3.96
C ASP A 52 -2.92 9.46 2.62
N PHE A 53 -3.02 8.63 1.57
CA PHE A 53 -2.57 8.96 0.22
C PHE A 53 -3.41 10.07 -0.39
N ALA A 54 -4.74 10.00 -0.24
CA ALA A 54 -5.65 11.04 -0.68
C ALA A 54 -5.35 12.39 -0.01
N MET A 55 -5.04 12.37 1.29
CA MET A 55 -4.68 13.57 2.04
C MET A 55 -3.37 14.20 1.54
N ASP A 56 -2.34 13.39 1.27
CA ASP A 56 -1.05 13.89 0.77
C ASP A 56 -1.12 14.37 -0.68
N ALA A 57 -1.89 13.69 -1.54
CA ALA A 57 -2.05 14.06 -2.95
C ALA A 57 -2.77 15.40 -3.13
N GLY A 58 -3.62 15.77 -2.15
CA GLY A 58 -4.39 17.00 -2.19
C GLY A 58 -5.57 16.95 -3.18
N PRO A 59 -6.21 18.09 -3.46
CA PRO A 59 -7.40 18.14 -4.30
C PRO A 59 -7.12 17.68 -5.74
N GLY A 60 -7.87 16.69 -6.21
CA GLY A 60 -7.76 16.18 -7.58
C GLY A 60 -8.20 14.73 -7.73
N PRO A 61 -8.20 14.19 -8.96
CA PRO A 61 -8.57 12.80 -9.20
C PRO A 61 -7.47 11.83 -8.75
N LEU A 62 -7.82 10.87 -7.90
CA LEU A 62 -6.94 9.77 -7.45
C LEU A 62 -7.02 8.57 -8.42
N SER A 63 -6.69 8.82 -9.69
CA SER A 63 -6.80 7.82 -10.74
C SER A 63 -5.94 6.59 -10.41
N GLY A 64 -6.53 5.39 -10.50
CA GLY A 64 -5.84 4.13 -10.22
C GLY A 64 -5.57 3.83 -8.74
N ALA A 65 -5.99 4.68 -7.80
CA ALA A 65 -5.75 4.45 -6.39
C ALA A 65 -6.46 3.20 -5.84
N TRP A 66 -7.64 2.88 -6.38
CA TRP A 66 -8.33 1.64 -6.07
C TRP A 66 -7.48 0.42 -6.42
N ASP A 67 -6.99 0.30 -7.66
CA ASP A 67 -6.18 -0.84 -8.09
C ASP A 67 -4.84 -0.92 -7.35
N ARG A 68 -4.28 0.25 -7.00
CA ARG A 68 -3.04 0.37 -6.25
C ARG A 68 -3.16 -0.14 -4.80
N PHE A 69 -4.19 0.27 -4.07
CA PHE A 69 -4.32 -0.03 -2.64
C PHE A 69 -5.25 -1.22 -2.35
N LEU A 70 -6.36 -1.37 -3.08
CA LEU A 70 -7.46 -2.27 -2.70
C LEU A 70 -7.75 -3.39 -3.70
N GLY A 71 -7.48 -3.18 -5.00
CA GLY A 71 -7.86 -4.14 -6.04
C GLY A 71 -7.28 -5.55 -5.84
N TRP A 72 -6.12 -5.66 -5.19
CA TRP A 72 -5.40 -6.92 -4.97
C TRP A 72 -5.66 -7.57 -3.61
N THR A 73 -6.29 -6.89 -2.64
CA THR A 73 -6.46 -7.42 -1.26
C THR A 73 -7.48 -8.56 -1.17
N ARG A 74 -8.23 -8.79 -2.25
CA ARG A 74 -9.31 -9.78 -2.35
C ARG A 74 -8.85 -11.10 -3.01
N SER A 75 -7.64 -11.13 -3.56
CA SER A 75 -7.05 -12.26 -4.31
C SER A 75 -6.73 -13.42 -3.38
#